data_AF-A0A821LUI5-F1
#
_entry.id   AF-A0A821LUI5-F1
#
_cell.length_a   1.000
_cell.length_b   1.000
_cell.length_c   1.000
_cell.angle_alpha   90.00
_cell.angle_beta   90.00
_cell.angle_gamma   90.00
#
_symmetry.space_group_name_H-M   'P 1'
#
loop_
_entity.id
_entity.type
_entity.pdbx_description
1 polymer ?
#
loop_
_entity_poly.entity_id
_entity_poly.type
_entity_poly.pdbx_seq_one_letter_code
_entity_poly.pdbx_strand_id
1 'polypeptide(L)'
;NSRNEYLNSGGHDAAVIARYSDLEYKLNLYKEYPSDKDYPEPLKPAKYQYEPRIDPLTEGLKSVNEESERLHNELKEMHRKFDTLSSRTKQLELSLAASKVTDPIDQYDPYASSTKYFSYQSASAARDNNNDKYNQPKDNQQKALSTFDKHVTSRSSPALSLLAANMNPLRNSLGPQAYDPSMGFVIFFDFILCLPSKIEICTLIASIHHPKSGLGVPSPLPPLSCEDYLDDKTSERFRVAIVATKQPIPSCPPQQALTIVIEVQTSMNKKASVDELETNAWTKFALFDSKNRLSSGRWKVPLKRLPVSYHEHLGVIRNLATYERAELYYRLVNSQDADEQSGAPISPKFREYYTYPLQVS
;
A
#
# COMPACT_ATOMS: atom_id res chain seq x y z
N ASN A 1 -18.30 3.62 26.75
CA ASN A 1 -19.12 2.43 26.47
C ASN A 1 -20.49 2.42 27.15
N SER A 2 -20.67 3.04 28.32
CA SER A 2 -21.94 3.01 29.08
C SER A 2 -23.18 3.63 28.41
N ARG A 3 -23.04 4.57 27.46
CA ARG A 3 -24.18 5.23 26.81
C ARG A 3 -24.87 4.36 25.74
N ASN A 4 -24.10 3.54 25.02
CA ASN A 4 -24.65 2.68 23.96
C ASN A 4 -25.23 1.38 24.54
N GLU A 5 -24.68 0.88 25.65
CA GLU A 5 -25.24 -0.26 26.39
C GLU A 5 -26.63 0.06 26.98
N TYR A 6 -26.81 1.28 27.50
CA TYR A 6 -28.09 1.74 28.04
C TYR A 6 -29.20 1.83 26.98
N LEU A 7 -28.86 2.26 25.76
CA LEU A 7 -29.82 2.33 24.65
C LEU A 7 -30.18 0.94 24.10
N ASN A 8 -29.25 -0.02 24.17
CA ASN A 8 -29.48 -1.38 23.71
C ASN A 8 -30.24 -2.27 24.71
N SER A 9 -30.24 -1.94 26.01
CA SER A 9 -31.01 -2.69 27.04
C SER A 9 -32.49 -2.30 27.13
N GLY A 10 -32.98 -1.44 26.24
CA GLY A 10 -34.35 -0.94 26.27
C GLY A 10 -34.68 -0.18 27.56
N GLY A 11 -33.68 0.39 28.24
CA GLY A 11 -33.85 1.11 29.50
C GLY A 11 -34.10 0.24 30.74
N HIS A 12 -33.96 -1.09 30.65
CA HIS A 12 -34.21 -2.03 31.76
C HIS A 12 -32.95 -2.38 32.55
N ASP A 13 -32.03 -1.43 32.73
CA ASP A 13 -30.88 -1.64 33.60
C ASP A 13 -31.34 -1.59 35.07
N ALA A 14 -31.29 -2.73 35.75
CA ALA A 14 -31.72 -2.88 37.13
C ALA A 14 -30.99 -1.92 38.09
N ALA A 15 -29.73 -1.55 37.80
CA ALA A 15 -28.99 -0.60 38.61
C ALA A 15 -29.49 0.84 38.39
N VAL A 16 -29.89 1.17 37.15
CA VAL A 16 -30.50 2.47 36.83
C VAL A 16 -31.91 2.58 37.44
N ILE A 17 -32.71 1.52 37.35
CA ILE A 17 -34.05 1.46 37.97
C ILE A 17 -33.95 1.60 39.48
N ALA A 18 -33.04 0.87 40.14
CA ALA A 18 -32.85 0.99 41.59
C ALA A 18 -32.43 2.40 42.01
N ARG A 19 -31.58 3.05 41.21
CA ARG A 19 -31.13 4.43 41.47
C ARG A 19 -32.24 5.45 41.23
N TYR A 20 -33.12 5.20 40.25
CA TYR A 20 -34.28 6.04 39.98
C TYR A 20 -35.32 5.94 41.10
N SER A 21 -35.60 4.73 41.60
CA SER A 21 -36.49 4.52 42.74
C SER A 21 -35.99 5.16 44.04
N ASP A 22 -34.67 5.13 44.31
CA ASP A 22 -34.07 5.83 45.46
C ASP A 22 -34.17 7.36 45.33
N LEU A 23 -34.03 7.89 44.11
CA LEU A 23 -34.22 9.31 43.81
C LEU A 23 -35.68 9.75 43.96
N GLU A 24 -36.64 8.95 43.49
CA GLU A 24 -38.07 9.22 43.67
C GLU A 24 -38.47 9.19 45.14
N TYR A 25 -37.93 8.23 45.91
CA TYR A 25 -38.14 8.18 47.36
C TYR A 25 -37.61 9.44 48.05
N LYS A 26 -36.38 9.86 47.74
CA LYS A 26 -35.80 11.11 48.28
C LYS A 26 -36.59 12.35 47.87
N LEU A 27 -37.08 12.40 46.63
CA LEU A 27 -37.88 13.51 46.13
C LEU A 27 -39.22 13.62 46.84
N ASN A 28 -39.87 12.49 47.14
CA ASN A 28 -41.09 12.47 47.94
C ASN A 28 -40.83 12.87 49.39
N LEU A 29 -39.71 12.44 49.98
CA LEU A 29 -39.29 12.88 51.31
C LEU A 29 -39.09 14.40 51.39
N TYR A 30 -38.49 15.00 50.35
CA TYR A 30 -38.31 16.45 50.23
C TYR A 30 -39.62 17.23 50.07
N LYS A 31 -40.63 16.64 49.42
CA LYS A 31 -41.95 17.27 49.27
C LYS A 31 -42.76 17.25 50.56
N GLU A 32 -42.56 16.23 51.39
CA GLU A 32 -43.30 16.03 52.64
C GLU A 32 -42.69 16.84 53.79
N TYR A 33 -41.38 17.15 53.75
CA TYR A 33 -40.67 17.95 54.76
C TYR A 33 -39.79 19.04 54.12
N PRO A 34 -40.36 20.20 53.74
CA PRO A 34 -39.65 21.23 52.97
C PRO A 34 -38.69 22.12 53.79
N SER A 35 -38.40 21.79 55.05
CA SER A 35 -37.50 22.58 55.92
C SER A 35 -36.34 21.72 56.42
N ASP A 36 -35.12 22.21 56.18
CA ASP A 36 -33.80 21.56 56.36
C ASP A 36 -33.43 21.22 57.81
N LYS A 37 -34.39 21.14 58.74
CA LYS A 37 -34.13 20.98 60.18
C LYS A 37 -34.73 19.73 60.83
N ASP A 38 -35.57 18.97 60.13
CA ASP A 38 -36.22 17.77 60.69
C ASP A 38 -36.10 16.55 59.76
N TYR A 39 -34.88 16.18 59.38
CA TYR A 39 -34.64 14.88 58.76
C TYR A 39 -34.67 13.78 59.83
N PRO A 40 -35.58 12.79 59.74
CA PRO A 40 -35.47 11.60 60.58
C PRO A 40 -34.19 10.83 60.21
N GLU A 41 -33.43 10.40 61.22
CA GLU A 41 -32.22 9.58 61.04
C GLU A 41 -32.50 8.38 60.14
N PRO A 42 -31.60 8.06 59.18
CA PRO A 42 -31.80 6.93 58.29
C PRO A 42 -31.88 5.64 59.10
N LEU A 43 -32.98 4.89 58.90
CA LEU A 43 -33.19 3.57 59.48
C LEU A 43 -31.98 2.68 59.16
N LYS A 44 -31.35 2.14 60.21
CA LYS A 44 -30.25 1.17 60.11
C LYS A 44 -30.69 0.02 59.20
N PRO A 45 -29.93 -0.31 58.14
CA PRO A 45 -30.32 -1.36 57.22
C PRO A 45 -30.45 -2.70 57.97
N ALA A 46 -31.61 -3.33 57.81
CA ALA A 46 -31.86 -4.67 58.31
C ALA A 46 -30.81 -5.64 57.72
N LYS A 47 -30.20 -6.47 58.58
CA LYS A 47 -29.25 -7.51 58.18
C LYS A 47 -29.97 -8.57 57.33
N TYR A 48 -30.02 -8.35 56.02
CA TYR A 48 -30.31 -9.42 55.07
C TYR A 48 -29.07 -10.31 54.95
N GLN A 49 -29.21 -11.57 55.33
CA GLN A 49 -28.23 -12.61 54.99
C GLN A 49 -28.26 -12.79 53.47
N TYR A 50 -27.22 -12.30 52.81
CA TYR A 50 -26.99 -12.48 51.38
C TYR A 50 -26.30 -13.83 51.19
N GLU A 51 -27.00 -14.84 50.66
CA GLU A 51 -26.30 -16.00 50.10
C GLU A 51 -25.54 -15.54 48.84
N PRO A 52 -24.25 -15.89 48.69
CA PRO A 52 -23.43 -15.41 47.58
C PRO A 52 -23.89 -16.10 46.29
N ARG A 53 -24.76 -15.43 45.55
CA ARG A 53 -25.09 -15.80 44.17
C ARG A 53 -23.86 -15.47 43.33
N ILE A 54 -23.13 -16.51 42.90
CA ILE A 54 -21.96 -16.39 42.04
C ILE A 54 -22.41 -15.65 40.77
N ASP A 55 -21.86 -14.44 40.57
CA ASP A 55 -22.20 -13.59 39.44
C ASP A 55 -21.55 -14.18 38.18
N PRO A 56 -22.31 -14.61 37.16
CA PRO A 56 -21.75 -15.24 35.95
C PRO A 56 -20.73 -14.35 35.23
N LEU A 57 -20.76 -13.03 35.46
CA LEU A 57 -19.74 -12.09 34.99
C LEU A 57 -18.37 -12.28 35.66
N THR A 58 -18.33 -12.61 36.95
CA THR A 58 -17.07 -12.90 37.65
C THR A 58 -16.43 -14.22 37.21
N GLU A 59 -17.23 -15.20 36.81
CA GLU A 59 -16.72 -16.46 36.27
C GLU A 59 -16.18 -16.28 34.84
N GLY A 60 -16.88 -15.50 34.01
CA GLY A 60 -16.39 -15.10 32.69
C GLY A 60 -15.09 -14.29 32.75
N LEU A 61 -14.96 -13.36 33.69
CA LEU A 61 -13.72 -12.59 33.88
C LEU A 61 -12.53 -13.46 34.31
N LYS A 62 -12.76 -14.47 35.16
CA LYS A 62 -11.71 -15.43 35.53
C LYS A 62 -11.28 -16.26 34.32
N SER A 63 -12.22 -16.77 33.54
CA SER A 63 -11.93 -17.54 32.32
C SER A 63 -11.13 -16.73 31.30
N VAL A 64 -11.49 -15.46 31.07
CA VAL A 64 -10.76 -14.56 30.15
C VAL A 64 -9.35 -14.28 30.68
N ASN A 65 -9.19 -14.09 31.99
CA ASN A 65 -7.88 -13.84 32.58
C ASN A 65 -6.97 -15.08 32.48
N GLU A 66 -7.51 -16.28 32.70
CA GLU A 66 -6.80 -17.55 32.52
C GLU A 66 -6.38 -17.77 31.06
N GLU A 67 -7.25 -17.44 30.10
CA GLU A 67 -6.92 -17.52 28.68
C GLU A 67 -5.84 -16.51 28.28
N SER A 68 -5.91 -15.29 28.81
CA SER A 68 -4.87 -14.27 28.60
C SER A 68 -3.51 -14.71 29.15
N GLU A 69 -3.46 -15.34 30.33
CA GLU A 69 -2.21 -15.90 30.87
C GLU A 69 -1.68 -17.05 30.02
N ARG A 70 -2.57 -17.92 29.52
CA ARG A 70 -2.20 -19.01 28.62
C ARG A 70 -1.56 -18.48 27.33
N LEU A 71 -2.19 -17.50 26.68
CA LEU A 71 -1.67 -16.89 25.46
C LEU A 71 -0.33 -16.18 25.69
N HIS A 72 -0.17 -15.53 26.85
CA HIS A 72 1.10 -14.90 27.21
C HIS A 72 2.23 -15.92 27.35
N ASN A 73 1.95 -17.08 27.97
CA ASN A 73 2.91 -18.18 28.09
C ASN A 73 3.24 -18.80 26.72
N GLU A 74 2.26 -18.95 25.83
CA GLU A 74 2.47 -19.47 24.48
C GLU A 74 3.33 -18.53 23.62
N LEU A 75 3.09 -17.22 23.71
CA LEU A 75 3.93 -16.19 23.09
C LEU A 75 5.38 -16.25 23.59
N LYS A 76 5.57 -16.45 24.90
CA LYS A 76 6.89 -16.60 25.52
C LYS A 76 7.60 -17.86 25.04
N GLU A 77 6.88 -18.96 24.86
CA GLU A 77 7.42 -20.19 24.29
C GLU A 77 7.80 -20.03 22.82
N MET A 78 6.96 -19.35 22.02
CA MET A 78 7.27 -19.03 20.63
C MET A 78 8.54 -18.18 20.50
N HIS A 79 8.74 -17.18 21.37
CA HIS A 79 9.97 -16.39 21.39
C HIS A 79 11.20 -17.26 21.69
N ARG A 80 11.11 -18.17 22.68
CA ARG A 80 12.21 -19.10 22.96
C ARG A 80 12.52 -20.02 21.78
N LYS A 81 11.50 -20.50 21.08
CA LYS A 81 11.67 -21.31 19.85
C LYS A 81 12.33 -20.50 18.74
N PHE A 82 11.91 -19.26 18.55
CA PHE A 82 12.49 -18.35 17.58
C PHE A 82 13.96 -18.05 17.89
N ASP A 83 14.32 -17.78 19.15
CA ASP A 83 15.70 -17.55 19.57
C ASP A 83 16.59 -18.79 19.36
N THR A 84 16.03 -19.98 19.61
CA THR A 84 16.72 -21.25 19.37
C THR A 84 16.96 -21.48 17.88
N LEU A 85 15.96 -21.21 17.03
CA LEU A 85 16.09 -21.29 15.58
C LEU A 85 17.09 -20.26 15.05
N SER A 86 17.02 -19.03 15.52
CA SER A 86 17.96 -17.95 15.18
C SER A 86 19.41 -18.34 15.53
N SER A 87 19.61 -18.94 16.71
CA SER A 87 20.93 -19.44 17.13
C SER A 87 21.42 -20.59 16.25
N ARG A 88 20.52 -21.50 15.84
CA ARG A 88 20.84 -22.62 14.94
C ARG A 88 21.19 -22.14 13.53
N THR A 89 20.48 -21.13 13.02
CA THR A 89 20.78 -20.50 11.74
C THR A 89 22.15 -19.82 11.78
N LYS A 90 22.47 -19.08 12.85
CA LYS A 90 23.80 -18.49 13.04
C LYS A 90 24.91 -19.55 13.11
N GLN A 91 24.67 -20.67 13.78
CA GLN A 91 25.65 -21.77 13.80
C GLN A 91 25.84 -22.42 12.42
N LEU A 92 24.77 -22.58 11.64
CA LEU A 92 24.85 -23.09 10.27
C LEU A 92 25.63 -22.11 9.39
N GLU A 93 25.37 -20.81 9.47
CA GLU A 93 26.14 -19.78 8.76
C GLU A 93 27.64 -19.79 9.14
N LEU A 94 27.95 -19.92 10.43
CA LEU A 94 29.34 -20.04 10.92
C LEU A 94 30.03 -21.31 10.39
N SER A 95 29.32 -22.44 10.33
CA SER A 95 29.86 -23.69 9.78
C SER A 95 30.09 -23.60 8.26
N LEU A 96 29.21 -22.90 7.54
CA LEU A 96 29.32 -22.67 6.10
C LEU A 96 30.45 -21.69 5.76
N ALA A 97 30.70 -20.71 6.64
CA ALA A 97 31.81 -19.78 6.54
C ALA A 97 33.16 -20.47 6.83
N ALA A 98 33.21 -21.38 7.81
CA ALA A 98 34.41 -22.15 8.13
C ALA A 98 34.83 -23.11 7.01
N SER A 99 33.90 -23.58 6.18
CA SER A 99 34.19 -24.42 5.01
C SER A 99 34.77 -23.66 3.80
N LYS A 100 34.81 -22.33 3.82
CA LYS A 100 35.25 -21.49 2.68
C LYS A 100 36.64 -20.85 2.86
N VAL A 101 37.42 -21.26 3.86
CA VAL A 101 38.74 -20.66 4.12
C VAL A 101 39.86 -21.56 3.62
N THR A 102 40.15 -21.44 2.33
CA THR A 102 41.52 -21.48 1.79
C THR A 102 41.58 -20.48 0.65
N ASP A 103 41.85 -19.21 0.99
CA ASP A 103 42.75 -18.29 0.28
C ASP A 103 42.80 -16.92 0.99
N PRO A 104 43.91 -16.17 0.89
CA PRO A 104 44.32 -15.24 1.92
C PRO A 104 43.69 -13.84 1.80
N ILE A 105 43.11 -13.43 2.94
CA ILE A 105 43.03 -12.10 3.57
C ILE A 105 43.23 -10.89 2.64
N ASP A 106 42.12 -10.20 2.37
CA ASP A 106 42.09 -8.74 2.26
C ASP A 106 40.98 -8.18 3.18
N GLN A 107 41.25 -7.00 3.73
CA GLN A 107 40.57 -6.34 4.85
C GLN A 107 39.02 -6.31 4.75
N TYR A 108 38.36 -6.77 5.82
CA TYR A 108 36.91 -6.75 5.98
C TYR A 108 36.45 -5.40 6.56
N ASP A 109 35.77 -4.59 5.75
CA ASP A 109 35.03 -3.39 6.17
C ASP A 109 33.55 -3.76 6.44
N PRO A 110 33.05 -3.66 7.69
CA PRO A 110 31.71 -4.08 8.05
C PRO A 110 30.57 -3.20 7.50
N TYR A 111 30.85 -2.16 6.70
CA TYR A 111 29.82 -1.33 6.05
C TYR A 111 29.54 -1.68 4.57
N ALA A 112 30.26 -2.64 3.97
CA ALA A 112 30.16 -2.95 2.54
C ALA A 112 28.92 -3.79 2.13
N SER A 113 28.11 -4.28 3.08
CA SER A 113 26.95 -5.12 2.74
C SER A 113 25.68 -4.33 2.40
N SER A 114 25.66 -3.01 2.61
CA SER A 114 24.54 -2.13 2.25
C SER A 114 24.65 -1.56 0.83
N THR A 115 25.86 -1.59 0.24
CA THR A 115 26.16 -0.96 -1.06
C THR A 115 25.76 -1.80 -2.27
N LYS A 116 25.29 -3.05 -2.07
CA LYS A 116 24.85 -3.92 -3.17
C LYS A 116 23.52 -3.51 -3.80
N TYR A 117 22.71 -2.71 -3.12
CA TYR A 117 21.42 -2.27 -3.68
C TYR A 117 21.51 -0.96 -4.47
N PHE A 118 22.59 -0.17 -4.32
CA PHE A 118 22.78 1.08 -5.06
C PHE A 118 24.27 1.44 -5.25
N SER A 119 25.00 0.77 -6.15
CA SER A 119 26.26 1.31 -6.70
C SER A 119 26.62 0.77 -8.09
N TYR A 120 27.25 1.63 -8.89
CA TYR A 120 27.61 1.47 -10.30
C TYR A 120 28.89 0.65 -10.52
N GLN A 121 28.89 -0.18 -11.57
CA GLN A 121 30.10 -0.44 -12.36
C GLN A 121 29.81 -0.27 -13.84
N SER A 122 30.49 0.72 -14.42
CA SER A 122 30.67 0.94 -15.85
C SER A 122 31.61 -0.10 -16.44
N ALA A 123 31.13 -0.88 -17.40
CA ALA A 123 31.97 -1.62 -18.33
C ALA A 123 31.28 -1.74 -19.70
N SER A 124 31.78 -1.02 -20.70
CA SER A 124 31.79 -1.52 -22.07
C SER A 124 33.02 -0.97 -22.80
N ALA A 125 34.06 -1.79 -22.83
CA ALA A 125 35.14 -1.68 -23.79
C ALA A 125 34.71 -2.31 -25.12
N ALA A 126 35.29 -1.75 -26.19
CA ALA A 126 35.07 -1.98 -27.60
C ALA A 126 35.14 -3.44 -28.09
N ARG A 127 34.51 -3.70 -29.25
CA ARG A 127 35.19 -4.31 -30.40
C ARG A 127 34.45 -4.12 -31.73
N ASP A 128 35.21 -3.58 -32.68
CA ASP A 128 34.99 -3.54 -34.12
C ASP A 128 34.87 -4.94 -34.75
N ASN A 129 34.02 -5.10 -35.76
CA ASN A 129 34.44 -5.22 -37.17
C ASN A 129 33.26 -5.62 -38.09
N ASN A 130 33.15 -4.88 -39.20
CA ASN A 130 32.98 -5.28 -40.63
C ASN A 130 32.43 -6.69 -40.93
N ASN A 131 31.57 -6.94 -41.93
CA ASN A 131 31.44 -6.32 -43.26
C ASN A 131 30.20 -6.89 -43.97
N ASP A 132 29.82 -6.24 -45.09
CA ASP A 132 29.12 -6.79 -46.27
C ASP A 132 27.62 -7.16 -46.17
N LYS A 133 26.78 -7.12 -47.21
CA LYS A 133 26.59 -6.35 -48.47
C LYS A 133 25.41 -7.08 -49.16
N TYR A 134 24.50 -6.34 -49.79
CA TYR A 134 23.56 -6.79 -50.85
C TYR A 134 22.51 -7.89 -50.54
N ASN A 135 21.22 -7.52 -50.49
CA ASN A 135 20.30 -7.67 -51.63
C ASN A 135 18.84 -7.31 -51.25
N GLN A 136 18.28 -6.30 -51.93
CA GLN A 136 16.85 -6.26 -52.26
C GLN A 136 16.65 -6.91 -53.64
N PRO A 137 15.44 -7.37 -54.00
CA PRO A 137 14.56 -6.48 -54.77
C PRO A 137 13.05 -6.60 -54.48
N LYS A 138 12.39 -5.42 -54.51
CA LYS A 138 11.19 -5.01 -55.28
C LYS A 138 9.87 -5.81 -55.30
N ASP A 139 8.83 -5.04 -54.97
CA ASP A 139 7.58 -4.78 -55.72
C ASP A 139 6.44 -5.81 -55.84
N ASN A 140 5.33 -5.40 -55.21
CA ASN A 140 4.01 -5.12 -55.79
C ASN A 140 2.91 -6.19 -55.91
N GLN A 141 1.70 -5.70 -55.57
CA GLN A 141 0.34 -6.08 -56.04
C GLN A 141 -0.26 -7.33 -55.38
N GLN A 142 -1.53 -7.38 -54.93
CA GLN A 142 -2.76 -6.69 -55.36
C GLN A 142 -3.93 -6.96 -54.37
N LYS A 143 -4.86 -5.98 -54.29
CA LYS A 143 -6.35 -6.08 -54.25
C LYS A 143 -7.12 -6.71 -53.05
N ALA A 144 -7.71 -5.81 -52.27
CA ALA A 144 -9.14 -5.53 -52.03
C ALA A 144 -10.25 -6.59 -52.28
N LEU A 145 -11.17 -6.69 -51.30
CA LEU A 145 -12.67 -6.79 -51.30
C LEU A 145 -13.09 -7.23 -49.87
N SER A 146 -14.16 -6.82 -49.17
CA SER A 146 -15.35 -5.97 -49.37
C SER A 146 -15.87 -5.57 -47.96
N THR A 147 -16.18 -4.32 -47.66
CA THR A 147 -17.55 -3.76 -47.70
C THR A 147 -18.62 -4.56 -46.94
N PHE A 148 -18.94 -4.12 -45.71
CA PHE A 148 -20.33 -4.07 -45.24
C PHE A 148 -20.50 -2.80 -44.41
N ASP A 149 -21.53 -2.07 -44.77
CA ASP A 149 -21.74 -0.67 -44.48
C ASP A 149 -23.13 -0.52 -43.84
N LYS A 150 -23.32 0.61 -43.15
CA LYS A 150 -24.59 1.27 -42.82
C LYS A 150 -25.22 1.10 -41.43
N HIS A 151 -24.93 2.12 -40.63
CA HIS A 151 -25.88 3.13 -40.14
C HIS A 151 -27.09 2.69 -39.30
N VAL A 152 -27.04 3.09 -38.02
CA VAL A 152 -28.18 3.75 -37.36
C VAL A 152 -27.66 5.01 -36.66
N THR A 153 -28.07 6.17 -37.18
CA THR A 153 -27.82 7.49 -36.59
C THR A 153 -28.89 7.86 -35.57
N SER A 154 -28.41 8.54 -34.52
CA SER A 154 -29.06 9.63 -33.77
C SER A 154 -30.37 9.34 -33.00
N ARG A 155 -30.27 9.45 -31.67
CA ARG A 155 -31.10 10.37 -30.86
C ARG A 155 -30.43 10.61 -29.51
N SER A 156 -29.67 11.69 -29.42
CA SER A 156 -29.12 12.22 -28.18
C SER A 156 -30.24 12.80 -27.31
N SER A 157 -30.63 12.07 -26.26
CA SER A 157 -31.45 12.61 -25.18
C SER A 157 -30.54 13.15 -24.06
N PRO A 158 -30.71 14.39 -23.58
CA PRO A 158 -29.87 14.97 -22.52
C PRO A 158 -29.99 14.25 -21.16
N ALA A 159 -31.05 13.45 -20.97
CA ALA A 159 -31.32 12.74 -19.73
C ALA A 159 -30.41 11.52 -19.48
N LEU A 160 -29.80 10.94 -20.53
CA LEU A 160 -28.85 9.83 -20.36
C LEU A 160 -27.44 10.30 -19.99
N SER A 161 -27.15 11.60 -20.08
CA SER A 161 -25.83 12.15 -19.72
C SER A 161 -25.62 12.23 -18.20
N LEU A 162 -26.68 12.34 -17.40
CA LEU A 162 -26.59 12.38 -15.94
C LEU A 162 -26.49 10.99 -15.31
N LEU A 163 -27.10 9.96 -15.91
CA LEU A 163 -26.91 8.57 -15.49
C LEU A 163 -25.57 7.98 -15.98
N ALA A 164 -25.09 8.36 -17.17
CA ALA A 164 -23.79 7.89 -17.68
C ALA A 164 -22.59 8.48 -16.92
N ALA A 165 -22.73 9.69 -16.36
CA ALA A 165 -21.72 10.29 -15.52
C ALA A 165 -21.50 9.53 -14.20
N ASN A 166 -22.51 8.77 -13.74
CA ASN A 166 -22.52 8.05 -12.46
C ASN A 166 -22.14 6.56 -12.58
N MET A 167 -21.79 6.08 -13.78
CA MET A 167 -21.50 4.66 -14.06
C MET A 167 -20.07 4.41 -14.54
N ASN A 168 -19.18 5.39 -14.41
CA ASN A 168 -17.76 5.18 -14.71
C ASN A 168 -17.02 4.91 -13.38
N PRO A 169 -16.78 3.64 -12.99
CA PRO A 169 -16.14 3.31 -11.70
C PRO A 169 -14.72 3.91 -11.56
N LEU A 170 -14.16 4.41 -12.67
CA LEU A 170 -12.87 5.10 -12.73
C LEU A 170 -12.95 6.57 -12.28
N ARG A 171 -14.14 7.18 -12.23
CA ARG A 171 -14.39 8.57 -11.82
C ARG A 171 -14.69 8.73 -10.33
N ASN A 172 -14.81 7.65 -9.56
CA ASN A 172 -15.07 7.73 -8.12
C ASN A 172 -13.89 8.40 -7.39
N SER A 173 -14.11 9.68 -7.07
CA SER A 173 -13.77 10.39 -5.82
C SER A 173 -12.39 10.18 -5.18
N LEU A 174 -11.30 10.07 -5.95
CA LEU A 174 -9.96 10.35 -5.39
C LEU A 174 -9.71 11.88 -5.28
N GLY A 175 -10.70 12.60 -4.77
CA GLY A 175 -10.62 14.03 -4.52
C GLY A 175 -9.77 14.34 -3.29
N PRO A 176 -9.43 15.62 -3.04
CA PRO A 176 -8.70 16.02 -1.85
C PRO A 176 -9.58 15.85 -0.61
N GLN A 177 -9.52 14.67 -0.01
CA GLN A 177 -10.16 14.35 1.27
C GLN A 177 -9.20 14.64 2.44
N ALA A 178 -9.76 14.79 3.64
CA ALA A 178 -8.95 14.90 4.86
C ALA A 178 -8.13 13.62 5.05
N TYR A 179 -6.82 13.79 5.18
CA TYR A 179 -5.89 12.69 5.44
C TYR A 179 -5.91 12.36 6.94
N ASP A 180 -6.09 11.08 7.27
CA ASP A 180 -5.97 10.55 8.63
C ASP A 180 -4.60 9.89 8.83
N PRO A 181 -3.69 10.50 9.60
CA PRO A 181 -2.36 9.95 9.84
C PRO A 181 -2.37 8.60 10.57
N SER A 182 -3.40 8.31 11.36
CA SER A 182 -3.49 7.04 12.12
C SER A 182 -3.82 5.86 11.21
N MET A 183 -4.61 6.09 10.17
CA MET A 183 -4.98 5.09 9.17
C MET A 183 -3.96 5.02 8.02
N GLY A 184 -3.28 6.13 7.72
CA GLY A 184 -2.28 6.21 6.67
C GLY A 184 -2.89 6.17 5.26
N PHE A 185 -2.17 5.54 4.33
CA PHE A 185 -2.60 5.44 2.93
C PHE A 185 -2.21 4.11 2.29
N VAL A 186 -2.74 3.87 1.09
CA VAL A 186 -2.42 2.72 0.26
C VAL A 186 -1.94 3.18 -1.10
N ILE A 187 -0.84 2.59 -1.57
CA ILE A 187 -0.35 2.75 -2.93
C ILE A 187 -0.79 1.53 -3.74
N PHE A 188 -1.52 1.73 -4.82
CA PHE A 188 -1.80 0.68 -5.79
C PHE A 188 -0.83 0.83 -6.95
N PHE A 189 -0.01 -0.18 -7.19
CA PHE A 189 0.78 -0.31 -8.40
C PHE A 189 -0.06 -1.05 -9.41
N ASP A 190 -0.57 -0.34 -10.41
CA ASP A 190 -1.54 -0.89 -11.35
C ASP A 190 -0.82 -1.58 -12.51
N PHE A 191 0.02 -0.85 -13.27
CA PHE A 191 0.79 -1.41 -14.38
C PHE A 191 1.98 -0.53 -14.79
N ILE A 192 2.92 -1.10 -15.54
CA ILE A 192 3.98 -0.39 -16.26
C ILE A 192 3.71 -0.52 -17.74
N LEU A 193 3.68 0.59 -18.47
CA LEU A 193 3.46 0.61 -19.92
C LEU A 193 4.73 1.04 -20.66
N CYS A 194 4.84 0.65 -21.93
CA CYS A 194 5.94 1.03 -22.83
C CYS A 194 7.31 0.55 -22.34
N LEU A 195 7.38 -0.65 -21.75
CA LEU A 195 8.67 -1.30 -21.46
C LEU A 195 9.40 -1.62 -22.78
N PRO A 196 10.75 -1.73 -22.76
CA PRO A 196 11.50 -2.27 -23.88
C PRO A 196 10.98 -3.66 -24.29
N SER A 197 10.86 -3.90 -25.60
CA SER A 197 10.22 -5.10 -26.15
C SER A 197 10.89 -6.43 -25.79
N LYS A 198 12.18 -6.40 -25.40
CA LYS A 198 12.96 -7.57 -25.01
C LYS A 198 12.75 -8.00 -23.56
N ILE A 199 12.11 -7.17 -22.74
CA ILE A 199 11.92 -7.48 -21.32
C ILE A 199 10.82 -8.50 -21.15
N GLU A 200 11.13 -9.59 -20.46
CA GLU A 200 10.24 -10.73 -20.24
C GLU A 200 9.72 -10.78 -18.82
N ILE A 201 10.57 -10.46 -17.84
CA ILE A 201 10.21 -10.40 -16.43
C ILE A 201 10.52 -9.01 -15.88
N CYS A 202 9.63 -8.51 -15.02
CA CYS A 202 9.79 -7.25 -14.31
C CYS A 202 9.38 -7.41 -12.85
N THR A 203 10.07 -6.74 -11.93
CA THR A 203 9.61 -6.53 -10.55
C THR A 203 9.84 -5.09 -10.11
N LEU A 204 9.13 -4.68 -9.07
CA LEU A 204 9.28 -3.38 -8.42
C LEU A 204 9.87 -3.56 -7.03
N ILE A 205 10.77 -2.68 -6.64
CA ILE A 205 11.18 -2.52 -5.24
C ILE A 205 10.79 -1.12 -4.79
N ALA A 206 9.92 -1.05 -3.80
CA ALA A 206 9.39 0.20 -3.28
C ALA A 206 10.04 0.55 -1.94
N SER A 207 10.49 1.79 -1.76
CA SER A 207 10.97 2.29 -0.46
C SER A 207 10.54 3.73 -0.23
N ILE A 208 10.04 3.98 0.98
CA ILE A 208 9.74 5.34 1.44
C ILE A 208 11.06 6.05 1.73
N HIS A 209 11.22 7.27 1.24
CA HIS A 209 12.41 8.08 1.41
C HIS A 209 12.07 9.39 2.11
N HIS A 210 12.86 9.73 3.13
CA HIS A 210 12.85 11.05 3.76
C HIS A 210 14.27 11.63 3.78
N PRO A 211 14.50 12.89 3.36
CA PRO A 211 15.84 13.47 3.19
C PRO A 211 16.75 13.40 4.41
N LYS A 212 16.20 13.41 5.64
CA LYS A 212 16.99 13.37 6.88
C LYS A 212 17.28 11.96 7.39
N SER A 213 16.36 11.03 7.17
CA SER A 213 16.46 9.66 7.72
C SER A 213 16.82 8.63 6.65
N GLY A 214 16.91 9.03 5.38
CA GLY A 214 17.29 8.17 4.26
C GLY A 214 16.14 7.33 3.74
N LEU A 215 16.50 6.19 3.15
CA LEU A 215 15.56 5.18 2.67
C LEU A 215 15.05 4.34 3.85
N GLY A 216 13.75 4.09 3.86
CA GLY A 216 13.13 3.07 4.69
C GLY A 216 13.42 1.67 4.16
N VAL A 217 12.90 0.67 4.87
CA VAL A 217 13.06 -0.75 4.48
C VAL A 217 12.50 -0.96 3.07
N PRO A 218 13.30 -1.44 2.11
CA PRO A 218 12.82 -1.79 0.78
C PRO A 218 11.79 -2.90 0.83
N SER A 219 10.72 -2.76 0.06
CA SER A 219 9.65 -3.74 -0.08
C SER A 219 9.64 -4.25 -1.52
N PRO A 220 10.19 -5.44 -1.79
CA PRO A 220 10.10 -6.05 -3.11
C PRO A 220 8.67 -6.51 -3.37
N LEU A 221 8.19 -6.30 -4.60
CA LEU A 221 6.94 -6.85 -5.10
C LEU A 221 7.21 -8.19 -5.81
N PRO A 222 6.18 -9.03 -6.02
CA PRO A 222 6.33 -10.26 -6.78
C PRO A 222 6.84 -9.99 -8.21
N PRO A 223 7.73 -10.82 -8.77
CA PRO A 223 8.08 -10.77 -10.18
C PRO A 223 6.88 -11.05 -11.08
N LEU A 224 6.83 -10.36 -12.21
CA LEU A 224 5.70 -10.34 -13.15
C LEU A 224 6.19 -10.66 -14.55
N SER A 225 5.41 -11.44 -15.30
CA SER A 225 5.62 -11.60 -16.74
C SER A 225 5.19 -10.32 -17.47
N CYS A 226 6.00 -9.91 -18.43
CA CYS A 226 5.66 -8.84 -19.35
C CYS A 226 4.92 -9.42 -20.56
N GLU A 227 3.95 -8.68 -21.06
CA GLU A 227 3.05 -9.09 -22.15
C GLU A 227 2.97 -8.00 -23.21
N ASP A 228 2.54 -8.37 -24.41
CA ASP A 228 2.29 -7.42 -25.48
C ASP A 228 0.86 -6.88 -25.38
N TYR A 229 0.73 -5.56 -25.42
CA TYR A 229 -0.53 -4.84 -25.42
C TYR A 229 -0.69 -4.10 -26.75
N LEU A 230 -1.77 -4.37 -27.47
CA LEU A 230 -2.17 -3.64 -28.66
C LEU A 230 -3.17 -2.55 -28.25
N ASP A 231 -2.84 -1.29 -28.55
CA ASP A 231 -3.77 -0.19 -28.34
C ASP A 231 -4.80 -0.15 -29.48
N ASP A 232 -6.05 -0.40 -29.15
CA ASP A 232 -7.17 -0.42 -30.10
C ASP A 232 -7.34 0.91 -30.85
N LYS A 233 -6.94 2.05 -30.25
CA LYS A 233 -7.11 3.40 -30.81
C LYS A 233 -5.98 3.77 -31.77
N THR A 234 -4.74 3.38 -31.46
CA THR A 234 -3.56 3.77 -32.27
C THR A 234 -2.98 2.64 -33.10
N SER A 235 -3.42 1.39 -32.86
CA SER A 235 -2.80 0.16 -33.39
C SER A 235 -1.31 0.01 -33.03
N GLU A 236 -0.83 0.76 -32.03
CA GLU A 236 0.54 0.67 -31.55
C GLU A 236 0.67 -0.51 -30.58
N ARG A 237 1.78 -1.25 -30.69
CA ARG A 237 2.10 -2.35 -29.79
C ARG A 237 3.06 -1.87 -28.72
N PHE A 238 2.72 -2.16 -27.47
CA PHE A 238 3.50 -1.82 -26.30
C PHE A 238 3.81 -3.06 -25.49
N ARG A 239 4.96 -3.09 -24.83
CA ARG A 239 5.22 -4.06 -23.77
C ARG A 239 4.66 -3.54 -22.45
N VAL A 240 3.93 -4.38 -21.73
CA VAL A 240 3.27 -4.04 -20.46
C VAL A 240 3.60 -5.06 -19.37
N ALA A 241 3.72 -4.59 -18.13
CA ALA A 241 3.66 -5.45 -16.95
C ALA A 241 2.44 -5.05 -16.10
N ILE A 242 1.48 -5.95 -15.92
CA ILE A 242 0.32 -5.71 -15.04
C ILE A 242 0.73 -6.08 -13.61
N VAL A 243 0.84 -5.07 -12.75
CA VAL A 243 1.35 -5.24 -11.38
C VAL A 243 0.23 -5.62 -10.42
N ALA A 244 -0.91 -4.94 -10.53
CA ALA A 244 -2.13 -5.18 -9.76
C ALA A 244 -1.91 -5.46 -8.25
N THR A 245 -0.95 -4.76 -7.64
CA THR A 245 -0.55 -4.97 -6.24
C THR A 245 -0.81 -3.71 -5.44
N LYS A 246 -1.27 -3.86 -4.18
CA LYS A 246 -1.44 -2.74 -3.25
C LYS A 246 -0.48 -2.85 -2.07
N GLN A 247 0.08 -1.72 -1.66
CA GLN A 247 1.00 -1.60 -0.55
C GLN A 247 0.43 -0.63 0.48
N PRO A 248 -0.06 -1.12 1.64
CA PRO A 248 -0.52 -0.26 2.71
C PRO A 248 0.66 0.36 3.47
N ILE A 249 0.52 1.63 3.82
CA ILE A 249 1.47 2.41 4.63
C ILE A 249 0.70 2.97 5.84
N PRO A 250 0.55 2.17 6.92
CA PRO A 250 -0.21 2.56 8.10
C PRO A 250 0.54 3.62 8.93
N SER A 251 -0.19 4.37 9.76
CA SER A 251 0.39 5.25 10.78
C SER A 251 1.43 6.26 10.25
N CYS A 252 1.21 6.81 9.06
CA CYS A 252 2.18 7.67 8.39
C CYS A 252 1.84 9.16 8.62
N PRO A 253 2.72 9.96 9.27
CA PRO A 253 2.48 11.38 9.44
C PRO A 253 2.54 12.13 8.10
N PRO A 254 1.70 13.16 7.89
CA PRO A 254 1.71 13.91 6.66
C PRO A 254 2.92 14.84 6.63
N GLN A 255 3.87 14.55 5.75
CA GLN A 255 5.10 15.32 5.61
C GLN A 255 5.43 15.56 4.14
N GLN A 256 5.50 16.82 3.72
CA GLN A 256 5.88 17.21 2.35
C GLN A 256 7.23 16.61 1.90
N ALA A 257 8.16 16.38 2.85
CA ALA A 257 9.47 15.81 2.56
C ALA A 257 9.43 14.30 2.26
N LEU A 258 8.32 13.61 2.54
CA LEU A 258 8.18 12.18 2.25
C LEU A 258 7.97 11.96 0.76
N THR A 259 8.82 11.10 0.23
CA THR A 259 8.82 10.64 -1.15
C THR A 259 8.82 9.13 -1.16
N ILE A 260 8.45 8.53 -2.28
CA ILE A 260 8.69 7.11 -2.52
C ILE A 260 9.65 6.97 -3.69
N VAL A 261 10.59 6.04 -3.55
CA VAL A 261 11.51 5.60 -4.58
C VAL A 261 11.05 4.23 -5.03
N ILE A 262 10.90 4.07 -6.34
CA ILE A 262 10.59 2.80 -6.97
C ILE A 262 11.77 2.42 -7.85
N GLU A 263 12.34 1.26 -7.59
CA GLU A 263 13.30 0.61 -8.47
C GLU A 263 12.56 -0.39 -9.36
N VAL A 264 12.95 -0.45 -10.63
CA VAL A 264 12.43 -1.42 -11.60
C VAL A 264 13.56 -2.37 -11.98
N GLN A 265 13.41 -3.63 -11.60
CA GLN A 265 14.34 -4.68 -11.96
C GLN A 265 13.72 -5.57 -13.03
N THR A 266 14.51 -5.94 -14.04
CA THR A 266 14.00 -6.63 -15.22
C THR A 266 14.96 -7.71 -15.71
N SER A 267 14.43 -8.68 -16.45
CA SER A 267 15.23 -9.65 -17.18
C SER A 267 14.63 -9.94 -18.56
N MET A 268 15.50 -10.23 -19.52
CA MET A 268 15.13 -10.71 -20.86
C MET A 268 14.82 -12.22 -20.87
N ASN A 269 15.04 -12.93 -19.75
CA ASN A 269 14.75 -14.36 -19.64
C ASN A 269 13.39 -14.58 -18.96
N LYS A 270 12.46 -15.25 -19.67
CA LYS A 270 11.12 -15.62 -19.16
C LYS A 270 11.14 -16.50 -17.91
N LYS A 271 12.27 -17.19 -17.65
CA LYS A 271 12.45 -18.10 -16.51
C LYS A 271 13.42 -17.54 -15.47
N ALA A 272 13.73 -16.24 -15.54
CA ALA A 272 14.64 -15.62 -14.61
C ALA A 272 14.17 -15.81 -13.16
N SER A 273 15.09 -16.23 -12.31
CA SER A 273 14.91 -16.15 -10.86
C SER A 273 15.03 -14.69 -10.39
N VAL A 274 14.60 -14.41 -9.15
CA VAL A 274 14.70 -13.05 -8.56
C VAL A 274 16.14 -12.54 -8.55
N ASP A 275 17.11 -13.43 -8.34
CA ASP A 275 18.54 -13.09 -8.27
C ASP A 275 19.14 -12.77 -9.65
N GLU A 276 18.44 -13.09 -10.74
CA GLU A 276 18.84 -12.79 -12.12
C GLU A 276 18.22 -11.48 -12.65
N LEU A 277 17.44 -10.77 -11.83
CA LEU A 277 16.84 -9.50 -12.23
C LEU A 277 17.84 -8.37 -12.03
N GLU A 278 17.96 -7.50 -13.03
CA GLU A 278 18.87 -6.37 -13.00
C GLU A 278 18.11 -5.05 -12.88
N THR A 279 18.63 -4.12 -12.08
CA THR A 279 18.12 -2.75 -12.02
C THR A 279 18.28 -2.07 -13.38
N ASN A 280 17.16 -1.68 -13.97
CA ASN A 280 17.16 -1.08 -15.31
C ASN A 280 16.61 0.35 -15.30
N ALA A 281 15.72 0.65 -14.38
CA ALA A 281 15.14 1.97 -14.25
C ALA A 281 14.71 2.26 -12.82
N TRP A 282 14.37 3.51 -12.57
CA TRP A 282 13.83 3.92 -11.29
C TRP A 282 12.76 5.02 -11.48
N THR A 283 12.06 5.39 -10.42
CA THR A 283 11.33 6.66 -10.37
C THR A 283 11.21 7.13 -8.92
N LYS A 284 10.93 8.42 -8.73
CA LYS A 284 10.71 9.02 -7.41
C LYS A 284 9.61 10.06 -7.50
N PHE A 285 8.68 10.04 -6.56
CA PHE A 285 7.59 11.00 -6.51
C PHE A 285 7.18 11.34 -5.06
N ALA A 286 6.58 12.51 -4.90
CA ALA A 286 6.07 13.00 -3.62
C ALA A 286 4.79 12.26 -3.22
N LEU A 287 4.60 12.08 -1.92
CA LEU A 287 3.39 11.49 -1.34
C LEU A 287 2.40 12.57 -0.88
N PHE A 288 2.92 13.68 -0.37
CA PHE A 288 2.13 14.79 0.17
C PHE A 288 2.36 16.08 -0.63
N ASP A 289 1.31 16.90 -0.74
CA ASP A 289 1.39 18.21 -1.36
C ASP A 289 1.97 19.27 -0.41
N SER A 290 2.11 20.52 -0.89
CA SER A 290 2.61 21.65 -0.07
C SER A 290 1.73 22.03 1.12
N LYS A 291 0.51 21.48 1.18
CA LYS A 291 -0.44 21.65 2.29
C LYS A 291 -0.48 20.43 3.22
N ASN A 292 0.50 19.52 3.09
CA ASN A 292 0.56 18.26 3.83
C ASN A 292 -0.71 17.39 3.64
N ARG A 293 -1.36 17.49 2.48
CA ARG A 293 -2.45 16.59 2.11
C ARG A 293 -1.87 15.45 1.28
N LEU A 294 -2.37 14.23 1.50
CA LEU A 294 -2.03 13.12 0.63
C LEU A 294 -2.40 13.49 -0.80
N SER A 295 -1.46 13.32 -1.73
CA SER A 295 -1.68 13.57 -3.16
C SER A 295 -2.53 12.44 -3.75
N SER A 296 -3.75 12.25 -3.24
CA SER A 296 -4.65 11.18 -3.65
C SER A 296 -5.02 11.34 -5.13
N GLY A 297 -5.06 10.24 -5.87
CA GLY A 297 -5.35 10.28 -7.29
C GLY A 297 -4.83 9.09 -8.08
N ARG A 298 -5.11 9.13 -9.39
CA ARG A 298 -4.57 8.23 -10.42
C ARG A 298 -3.41 8.93 -11.10
N TRP A 299 -2.21 8.41 -10.91
CA TRP A 299 -0.98 9.07 -11.29
C TRP A 299 -0.16 8.21 -12.24
N LYS A 300 0.55 8.87 -13.15
CA LYS A 300 1.59 8.24 -13.95
C LYS A 300 2.88 9.01 -13.84
N VAL A 301 3.99 8.29 -13.85
CA VAL A 301 5.34 8.87 -13.78
C VAL A 301 6.27 8.15 -14.74
N PRO A 302 7.14 8.88 -15.46
CA PRO A 302 8.14 8.26 -16.32
C PRO A 302 9.18 7.54 -15.47
N LEU A 303 9.63 6.39 -15.96
CA LEU A 303 10.81 5.72 -15.44
C LEU A 303 12.06 6.44 -15.95
N LYS A 304 13.09 6.59 -15.11
CA LYS A 304 14.36 7.23 -15.48
C LYS A 304 15.47 6.21 -15.63
N ARG A 305 16.37 6.49 -16.58
CA ARG A 305 17.56 5.70 -16.86
C ARG A 305 18.62 5.95 -15.78
N LEU A 306 19.33 4.91 -15.38
CA LEU A 306 20.49 4.97 -14.48
C LEU A 306 21.67 5.73 -15.10
N PRO A 307 22.66 6.17 -14.29
CA PRO A 307 22.61 7.40 -13.51
C PRO A 307 21.49 7.86 -12.57
N VAL A 308 21.00 7.15 -11.54
CA VAL A 308 20.21 7.87 -10.51
C VAL A 308 20.47 7.59 -9.04
N SER A 309 20.50 8.67 -8.25
CA SER A 309 20.73 8.71 -6.81
C SER A 309 19.45 9.17 -6.08
N TYR A 310 19.04 8.42 -5.05
CA TYR A 310 17.82 8.73 -4.28
C TYR A 310 17.92 10.00 -3.45
N HIS A 311 19.13 10.52 -3.21
CA HIS A 311 19.34 11.79 -2.54
C HIS A 311 18.93 12.99 -3.41
N GLU A 312 18.81 12.79 -4.72
CA GLU A 312 18.46 13.87 -5.65
C GLU A 312 17.06 14.44 -5.35
N HIS A 313 16.96 15.76 -5.54
CA HIS A 313 15.70 16.47 -5.39
C HIS A 313 14.74 16.09 -6.54
N LEU A 314 13.43 16.07 -6.27
CA LEU A 314 12.41 15.69 -7.27
C LEU A 314 12.50 16.53 -8.55
N GLY A 315 12.86 17.81 -8.43
CA GLY A 315 13.06 18.71 -9.58
C GLY A 315 14.19 18.24 -10.51
N VAL A 316 15.30 17.74 -9.96
CA VAL A 316 16.42 17.20 -10.75
C VAL A 316 16.00 15.89 -11.41
N ILE A 317 15.40 14.99 -10.62
CA ILE A 317 14.99 13.65 -11.07
C ILE A 317 14.01 13.74 -12.24
N ARG A 318 13.08 14.70 -12.20
CA ARG A 318 12.11 14.96 -13.27
C ARG A 318 12.79 15.22 -14.61
N ASN A 319 13.93 15.90 -14.60
CA ASN A 319 14.66 16.31 -15.81
C ASN A 319 15.67 15.26 -16.30
N LEU A 320 15.86 14.17 -15.57
CA LEU A 320 16.71 13.07 -16.01
C LEU A 320 16.14 12.37 -17.23
N ALA A 321 17.05 11.76 -18.00
CA ALA A 321 16.72 10.95 -19.16
C ALA A 321 15.75 9.83 -18.79
N THR A 322 14.69 9.70 -19.58
CA THR A 322 13.70 8.64 -19.38
C THR A 322 14.25 7.29 -19.84
N TYR A 323 13.80 6.23 -19.19
CA TYR A 323 14.01 4.85 -19.63
C TYR A 323 13.05 4.58 -20.78
N GLU A 324 13.49 4.99 -21.97
CA GLU A 324 12.67 5.00 -23.20
C GLU A 324 11.37 5.79 -22.99
N ARG A 325 10.23 5.16 -23.29
CA ARG A 325 8.88 5.69 -23.09
C ARG A 325 8.19 5.03 -21.88
N ALA A 326 8.92 4.29 -21.06
CA ALA A 326 8.35 3.48 -20.01
C ALA A 326 7.79 4.34 -18.87
N GLU A 327 6.59 4.01 -18.41
CA GLU A 327 5.86 4.76 -17.39
C GLU A 327 5.22 3.82 -16.38
N LEU A 328 5.32 4.18 -15.10
CA LEU A 328 4.61 3.54 -14.00
C LEU A 328 3.26 4.22 -13.79
N TYR A 329 2.19 3.43 -13.77
CA TYR A 329 0.83 3.85 -13.47
C TYR A 329 0.45 3.34 -12.08
N TYR A 330 0.06 4.27 -11.20
CA TYR A 330 -0.23 3.98 -9.80
C TYR A 330 -1.42 4.81 -9.29
N ARG A 331 -1.99 4.38 -8.16
CA ARG A 331 -2.96 5.16 -7.40
C ARG A 331 -2.46 5.41 -6.01
N LEU A 332 -2.65 6.63 -5.54
CA LEU A 332 -2.45 6.99 -4.14
C LEU A 332 -3.82 7.24 -3.52
N VAL A 333 -4.12 6.54 -2.43
CA VAL A 333 -5.48 6.48 -1.87
C VAL A 333 -5.39 6.54 -0.35
N ASN A 334 -6.26 7.31 0.31
CA ASN A 334 -6.38 7.24 1.77
C ASN A 334 -6.79 5.83 2.18
N SER A 335 -6.31 5.34 3.33
CA SER A 335 -6.65 3.96 3.76
C SER A 335 -8.15 3.72 3.89
N GLN A 336 -8.94 4.74 4.22
CA GLN A 336 -10.41 4.64 4.33
C GLN A 336 -11.11 4.32 3.00
N ASP A 337 -10.52 4.69 1.86
CA ASP A 337 -11.09 4.47 0.52
C ASP A 337 -10.46 3.26 -0.17
N ALA A 338 -9.49 2.59 0.49
CA ALA A 338 -8.70 1.52 -0.12
C ALA A 338 -9.56 0.31 -0.52
N ASP A 339 -10.62 0.01 0.23
CA ASP A 339 -11.51 -1.11 -0.08
C ASP A 339 -12.35 -0.83 -1.32
N GLU A 340 -12.92 0.38 -1.44
CA GLU A 340 -13.63 0.81 -2.65
C GLU A 340 -12.70 0.77 -3.86
N GLN A 341 -11.48 1.27 -3.71
CA GLN A 341 -10.50 1.31 -4.80
C GLN A 341 -9.92 -0.06 -5.15
N SER A 342 -10.03 -1.07 -4.28
CA SER A 342 -9.55 -2.42 -4.59
C SER A 342 -10.32 -3.08 -5.73
N GLY A 343 -11.60 -2.70 -5.94
CA GLY A 343 -12.42 -3.20 -7.03
C GLY A 343 -12.28 -2.44 -8.36
N ALA A 344 -11.48 -1.38 -8.41
CA ALA A 344 -11.35 -0.59 -9.64
C ALA A 344 -10.62 -1.38 -10.74
N PRO A 345 -11.08 -1.29 -12.00
CA PRO A 345 -10.49 -2.08 -13.07
C PRO A 345 -9.07 -1.61 -13.42
N ILE A 346 -8.16 -2.57 -13.56
CA ILE A 346 -6.74 -2.35 -13.88
C ILE A 346 -6.50 -2.77 -15.33
N SER A 347 -6.28 -1.80 -16.22
CA SER A 347 -5.96 -2.06 -17.62
C SER A 347 -5.28 -0.85 -18.27
N PRO A 348 -4.30 -1.07 -19.18
CA PRO A 348 -3.74 0.00 -20.00
C PRO A 348 -4.76 0.76 -20.85
N LYS A 349 -5.93 0.15 -21.13
CA LYS A 349 -7.06 0.80 -21.82
C LYS A 349 -7.60 2.02 -21.07
N PHE A 350 -7.26 2.17 -19.79
CA PHE A 350 -7.68 3.27 -18.93
C PHE A 350 -6.55 4.27 -18.64
N ARG A 351 -5.44 4.24 -19.38
CA ARG A 351 -4.27 5.11 -19.18
C ARG A 351 -4.59 6.61 -19.22
N GLU A 352 -5.63 7.00 -19.94
CA GLU A 352 -6.13 8.38 -20.04
C GLU A 352 -6.70 8.93 -18.72
N TYR A 353 -7.06 8.05 -17.77
CA TYR A 353 -7.53 8.44 -16.44
C TYR A 353 -6.38 8.71 -15.46
N TYR A 354 -5.13 8.50 -15.88
CA TYR A 354 -3.94 8.75 -15.06
C TYR A 354 -3.25 10.01 -15.55
N THR A 355 -2.97 10.91 -14.61
CA THR A 355 -2.33 12.20 -14.89
C THR A 355 -0.92 12.25 -14.32
N TYR A 356 -0.06 13.11 -14.83
CA TYR A 356 1.19 13.40 -14.13
C TYR A 356 0.89 14.16 -12.82
N PRO A 357 1.61 13.86 -11.73
CA PRO A 357 1.48 14.62 -10.48
C PRO A 357 1.67 16.12 -10.71
N LEU A 358 0.80 16.92 -10.11
CA LEU A 358 0.90 18.38 -10.15
C LEU A 358 2.23 18.81 -9.54
N GLN A 359 2.86 19.80 -10.16
CA GLN A 359 4.18 20.26 -9.78
C GLN A 359 4.11 20.93 -8.42
N VAL A 360 4.74 20.34 -7.41
CA VAL A 360 5.08 21.05 -6.17
C VAL A 360 6.29 21.91 -6.51
N SER A 361 6.08 23.23 -6.60
CA SER A 361 7.09 24.26 -6.84
C SER A 361 8.00 24.44 -5.63
#